data_AF-A0A1Q2YG39-F1
#
_entry.id   AF-A0A1Q2YG39-F1
#
_cell.length_a   1.000
_cell.length_b   1.000
_cell.length_c   1.000
_cell.angle_alpha   90.00
_cell.angle_beta   90.00
_cell.angle_gamma   90.00
#
_symmetry.space_group_name_H-M   'P 1'
#
loop_
_entity.id
_entity.type
_entity.pdbx_description
1 polymer ?
#
loop_
_entity_poly.entity_id
_entity_poly.type
_entity_poly.pdbx_seq_one_letter_code
_entity_poly.pdbx_strand_id
1 'polypeptide(L)'
;MSDNNVAVSKDYVDDTITFDSFNLDPRLTQAINKLGFEHPTLIQSQSIKLSLQEKKDIIAKASTGSGKTAAYCIPIIQSILVESESRTADSKNEIQSVILVPTKELAKQVSNFLKELTIYCGKHVKVVNLNDIENDQLLTAVLNDRPEILVSTPSKLLTILEEHSDVSLMELKYFVIDEVDLMLSYGYDEDLEKLSNYLNLKQHMQVFMMSATLNEDINGLKQKFCNKAAILKLQDLDNQNKRLLQYYVKTSEYDKFLLIYVILKLNLIKGKILVFVNNLDRGYKLKLFLQNFGIRSCILNSELPINSRLHILEEFNKNVYNLLIATDESNEYDDDAEAEEGENATDTSRPDDDKDAEGKKSAKKSGKKVNDAKDYSTSRGVDFKNVACVLNFDLPSSSKAYIHRVGRTARGGKSGMALSFVVFKNEWGKHKASSLPSARKDEKVLAKIERTQKKLGYEIEPYQFDNKQLDNFRYRMDDSFRSVTQTAVREARLKEIKMELMTSDKLKRHFEENPQDFETLRHDKALSKVRSDVNLKRVPDYLLPPGARQDVKKLGFVPFTKHKKRQQQGKRRSGGKKKVDVLKKYRK
;
A
#
# COMPACT_ATOMS: atom_id res chain seq x y z
N MET A 1 8.81 29.22 6.70
CA MET A 1 9.89 28.45 6.04
C MET A 1 9.79 27.03 6.54
N SER A 2 9.16 26.17 5.75
CA SER A 2 8.86 24.78 6.10
C SER A 2 9.74 23.87 5.24
N ASP A 3 10.82 23.37 5.84
CA ASP A 3 11.67 22.33 5.26
C ASP A 3 10.88 21.03 5.14
N ASN A 4 10.19 20.87 4.01
CA ASN A 4 9.54 19.63 3.59
C ASN A 4 10.33 18.96 2.46
N ASN A 5 11.64 19.18 2.39
CA ASN A 5 12.51 18.39 1.51
C ASN A 5 12.58 16.97 2.07
N VAL A 6 11.79 16.06 1.50
CA VAL A 6 11.93 14.62 1.70
C VAL A 6 13.26 14.22 1.08
N ALA A 7 14.34 14.33 1.86
CA ALA A 7 15.67 13.94 1.43
C ALA A 7 15.65 12.46 1.03
N VAL A 8 16.14 12.16 -0.18
CA VAL A 8 16.32 10.78 -0.63
C VAL A 8 17.32 10.09 0.31
N SER A 9 17.08 8.82 0.65
CA SER A 9 18.03 8.07 1.49
C SER A 9 19.40 8.07 0.83
N LYS A 10 20.47 8.30 1.60
CA LYS A 10 21.86 8.25 1.11
C LYS A 10 22.17 6.94 0.37
N ASP A 11 21.48 5.86 0.74
CA ASP A 11 21.62 4.54 0.13
C ASP A 11 21.23 4.48 -1.37
N TYR A 12 20.48 5.47 -1.87
CA TYR A 12 20.12 5.56 -3.29
C TYR A 12 20.98 6.54 -4.08
N VAL A 13 21.87 7.30 -3.42
CA VAL A 13 22.68 8.32 -4.07
C VAL A 13 23.86 7.66 -4.78
N ASP A 14 24.10 8.08 -6.02
CA ASP A 14 25.26 7.66 -6.80
C ASP A 14 26.40 8.66 -6.59
N ASP A 15 27.20 8.42 -5.55
CA ASP A 15 28.34 9.28 -5.20
C ASP A 15 29.44 9.31 -6.29
N THR A 16 29.36 8.43 -7.29
CA THR A 16 30.36 8.36 -8.37
C THR A 16 30.09 9.35 -9.50
N ILE A 17 28.91 9.97 -9.53
CA ILE A 17 28.44 10.82 -10.63
C ILE A 17 27.89 12.14 -10.07
N THR A 18 28.05 13.23 -10.82
CA THR A 18 27.39 14.53 -10.56
C THR A 18 26.44 14.87 -11.69
N PHE A 19 25.46 15.74 -11.43
CA PHE A 19 24.52 16.19 -12.46
C PHE A 19 25.21 16.90 -13.64
N ASP A 20 26.38 17.53 -13.39
CA ASP A 20 27.19 18.17 -14.44
C ASP A 20 27.63 17.19 -15.54
N SER A 21 27.80 15.91 -15.20
CA SER A 21 28.21 14.88 -16.17
C SER A 21 27.19 14.62 -17.28
N PHE A 22 25.93 15.04 -17.10
CA PHE A 22 24.87 14.88 -18.10
C PHE A 22 24.82 16.03 -19.11
N ASN A 23 25.65 17.07 -18.97
CA ASN A 23 25.65 18.27 -19.83
C ASN A 23 24.25 18.90 -19.95
N LEU A 24 23.58 19.10 -18.82
CA LEU A 24 22.25 19.72 -18.77
C LEU A 24 22.31 21.23 -19.05
N ASP A 25 21.18 21.77 -19.48
CA ASP A 25 20.98 23.21 -19.66
C ASP A 25 21.26 23.97 -18.35
N PRO A 26 22.01 25.09 -18.38
CA PRO A 26 22.34 25.84 -17.18
C PRO A 26 21.13 26.25 -16.32
N ARG A 27 19.98 26.53 -16.93
CA ARG A 27 18.73 26.88 -16.23
C ARG A 27 18.18 25.69 -15.45
N LEU A 28 18.26 24.50 -16.03
CA LEU A 28 17.84 23.25 -15.39
C LEU A 28 18.80 22.88 -14.25
N THR A 29 20.12 22.99 -14.49
CA THR A 29 21.15 22.77 -13.45
C THR A 29 20.97 23.72 -12.27
N GLN A 30 20.65 24.99 -12.52
CA GLN A 30 20.36 25.96 -11.47
C GLN A 30 19.12 25.57 -10.63
N ALA A 31 18.07 25.03 -11.26
CA ALA A 31 16.89 24.55 -10.56
C ALA A 31 17.19 23.31 -9.70
N ILE A 32 17.96 22.35 -10.23
CA ILE A 32 18.43 21.15 -9.52
C ILE A 32 19.22 21.54 -8.27
N ASN A 33 20.15 22.49 -8.39
CA ASN A 33 20.94 22.99 -7.27
C ASN A 33 20.06 23.68 -6.21
N LYS A 34 19.05 24.46 -6.63
CA LYS A 34 18.10 25.12 -5.72
C LYS A 34 17.24 24.12 -4.94
N LEU A 35 16.91 22.98 -5.55
CA LEU A 35 16.19 21.90 -4.88
C LEU A 35 17.05 21.14 -3.86
N GLY A 36 18.37 21.38 -3.85
CA GLY A 36 19.32 20.73 -2.95
C GLY A 36 19.73 19.33 -3.43
N PHE A 37 19.63 19.05 -4.73
CA PHE A 37 20.10 17.79 -5.31
C PHE A 37 21.59 17.88 -5.62
N GLU A 38 22.43 17.40 -4.69
CA GLU A 38 23.88 17.39 -4.86
C GLU A 38 24.33 16.31 -5.86
N HIS A 39 23.78 15.10 -5.73
CA HIS A 39 24.13 13.93 -6.53
C HIS A 39 22.88 13.22 -7.06
N PRO A 40 22.93 12.66 -8.29
CA PRO A 40 21.84 11.86 -8.82
C PRO A 40 21.68 10.57 -8.02
N THR A 41 20.47 10.07 -7.95
CA THR A 41 20.23 8.71 -7.43
C THR A 41 20.63 7.66 -8.46
N LEU A 42 20.83 6.41 -8.04
CA LEU A 42 21.17 5.30 -8.95
C LEU A 42 20.15 5.13 -10.08
N ILE A 43 18.86 5.39 -9.83
CA ILE A 43 17.85 5.35 -10.90
C ILE A 43 18.03 6.52 -11.86
N GLN A 44 18.29 7.71 -11.33
CA GLN A 44 18.49 8.92 -12.12
C GLN A 44 19.76 8.81 -12.97
N SER A 45 20.87 8.33 -12.41
CA SER A 45 22.15 8.25 -13.13
C SER A 45 22.07 7.32 -14.34
N GLN A 46 21.40 6.17 -14.18
CA GLN A 46 21.17 5.23 -15.27
C GLN A 46 20.09 5.73 -16.23
N SER A 47 18.94 6.21 -15.74
CA SER A 47 17.81 6.57 -16.60
C SER A 47 18.10 7.83 -17.43
N ILE A 48 18.71 8.86 -16.85
CA ILE A 48 19.02 10.12 -17.53
C ILE A 48 19.99 9.84 -18.67
N LYS A 49 21.03 9.03 -18.42
CA LYS A 49 22.01 8.65 -19.43
C LYS A 49 21.37 7.88 -20.58
N LEU A 50 20.61 6.82 -20.28
CA LEU A 50 19.92 6.00 -21.28
C LEU A 50 18.90 6.80 -22.09
N SER A 51 18.19 7.73 -21.44
CA SER A 51 17.20 8.56 -22.11
C SER A 51 17.84 9.59 -23.02
N LEU A 52 18.83 10.36 -22.54
CA LEU A 52 19.40 11.47 -23.31
C LEU A 52 20.36 11.01 -24.41
N GLN A 53 21.26 10.06 -24.09
CA GLN A 53 22.33 9.65 -25.00
C GLN A 53 21.89 8.54 -25.95
N GLU A 54 21.21 7.51 -25.42
CA GLU A 54 20.83 6.33 -26.21
C GLU A 54 19.41 6.42 -26.77
N LYS A 55 18.60 7.40 -26.35
CA LYS A 55 17.21 7.61 -26.78
C LYS A 55 16.34 6.35 -26.65
N LYS A 56 16.61 5.53 -25.61
CA LYS A 56 15.87 4.30 -25.34
C LYS A 56 14.62 4.54 -24.50
N ASP A 57 13.61 3.70 -24.68
CA ASP A 57 12.51 3.58 -23.73
C ASP A 57 13.02 3.00 -22.40
N ILE A 58 12.40 3.39 -21.30
CA ILE A 58 12.86 3.05 -19.95
C ILE A 58 11.73 2.39 -19.18
N ILE A 59 11.97 1.16 -18.72
CA ILE A 59 11.13 0.49 -17.74
C ILE A 59 11.93 0.36 -16.46
N ALA A 60 11.56 1.13 -15.45
CA ALA A 60 12.25 1.15 -14.18
C ALA A 60 11.44 0.47 -13.09
N LYS A 61 12.05 -0.54 -12.46
CA LYS A 61 11.59 -1.10 -11.18
C LYS A 61 12.35 -0.41 -10.05
N ALA A 62 11.66 0.46 -9.31
CA ALA A 62 12.23 1.12 -8.14
C ALA A 62 11.15 1.47 -7.10
N SER A 63 11.52 1.41 -5.82
CA SER A 63 10.66 1.73 -4.68
C SER A 63 10.32 3.23 -4.62
N THR A 64 9.26 3.57 -3.88
CA THR A 64 8.88 4.98 -3.67
C THR A 64 9.95 5.73 -2.89
N GLY A 65 10.26 6.96 -3.31
CA GLY A 65 11.33 7.75 -2.70
C GLY A 65 12.73 7.50 -3.26
N SER A 66 12.91 6.58 -4.22
CA SER A 66 14.18 6.35 -4.93
C SER A 66 14.54 7.45 -5.95
N GLY A 67 13.68 8.45 -6.14
CA GLY A 67 13.90 9.55 -7.07
C GLY A 67 13.37 9.32 -8.50
N LYS A 68 12.42 8.39 -8.69
CA LYS A 68 11.78 8.06 -9.99
C LYS A 68 11.28 9.29 -10.76
N THR A 69 10.65 10.24 -10.08
CA THR A 69 10.08 11.44 -10.70
C THR A 69 11.13 12.27 -11.43
N ALA A 70 12.24 12.62 -10.76
CA ALA A 70 13.34 13.34 -11.39
C ALA A 70 13.99 12.54 -12.54
N ALA A 71 13.97 11.21 -12.44
CA ALA A 71 14.57 10.27 -13.39
C ALA A 71 13.96 10.37 -14.80
N TYR A 72 12.68 10.76 -14.92
CA TYR A 72 12.02 11.09 -16.19
C TYR A 72 11.82 12.59 -16.41
N CYS A 73 11.58 13.41 -15.37
CA CYS A 73 11.36 14.85 -15.55
C CYS A 73 12.58 15.57 -16.13
N ILE A 74 13.79 15.28 -15.62
CA ILE A 74 15.03 15.92 -16.05
C ILE A 74 15.29 15.71 -17.55
N PRO A 75 15.30 14.48 -18.09
CA PRO A 75 15.60 14.29 -19.51
C PRO A 75 14.51 14.85 -20.44
N ILE A 76 13.25 14.84 -20.00
CA ILE A 76 12.13 15.45 -20.74
C ILE A 76 12.33 16.97 -20.85
N ILE A 77 12.53 17.66 -19.72
CA ILE A 77 12.75 19.12 -19.70
C ILE A 77 14.00 19.49 -20.51
N GLN A 78 15.10 18.76 -20.33
CA GLN A 78 16.34 18.98 -21.08
C GLN A 78 16.10 18.94 -22.60
N SER A 79 15.35 17.93 -23.06
CA SER A 79 15.11 17.75 -24.48
C SER A 79 14.17 18.81 -25.05
N ILE A 80 13.18 19.26 -24.28
CA ILE A 80 12.30 20.37 -24.64
C ILE A 80 13.10 21.66 -24.79
N LEU A 81 14.03 21.95 -23.87
CA LEU A 81 14.87 23.14 -23.90
C LEU A 81 15.77 23.18 -25.14
N VAL A 82 16.49 22.08 -25.41
CA VAL A 82 17.36 21.96 -26.60
C VAL A 82 16.56 22.20 -27.89
N GLU A 83 15.35 21.67 -27.97
CA GLU A 83 14.50 21.89 -29.14
C GLU A 83 14.00 23.33 -29.23
N SER A 84 13.64 23.95 -28.11
CA SER A 84 13.16 25.32 -28.06
C SER A 84 14.20 26.34 -28.54
N GLU A 85 15.50 26.02 -28.44
CA GLU A 85 16.59 26.85 -28.97
C GLU A 85 16.78 26.70 -30.48
N SER A 86 16.40 25.55 -31.03
CA SER A 86 16.44 25.27 -32.47
C SER A 86 15.21 25.77 -33.23
N ARG A 87 14.16 26.20 -32.51
CA ARG A 87 12.90 26.66 -33.09
C ARG A 87 13.00 28.08 -33.63
N THR A 88 12.49 28.27 -34.85
CA THR A 88 12.30 29.61 -35.44
C THR A 88 11.09 30.30 -34.79
N ALA A 89 11.10 31.63 -34.75
CA ALA A 89 10.10 32.45 -34.07
C ALA A 89 8.64 32.24 -34.56
N ASP A 90 8.43 31.63 -35.73
CA ASP A 90 7.11 31.35 -36.32
C ASP A 90 6.55 29.96 -35.98
N SER A 91 7.31 29.10 -35.28
CA SER A 91 6.82 27.78 -34.88
C SER A 91 5.89 27.90 -33.65
N LYS A 92 4.65 27.44 -33.79
CA LYS A 92 3.70 27.39 -32.67
C LYS A 92 4.15 26.36 -31.63
N ASN A 93 3.90 26.63 -30.36
CA ASN A 93 4.10 25.63 -29.31
C ASN A 93 3.16 24.44 -29.51
N GLU A 94 3.60 23.26 -29.08
CA GLU A 94 2.89 22.00 -29.22
C GLU A 94 3.10 21.15 -27.97
N ILE A 95 2.16 20.25 -27.69
CA ILE A 95 2.24 19.34 -26.55
C ILE A 95 3.30 18.28 -26.85
N GLN A 96 4.43 18.32 -26.13
CA GLN A 96 5.56 17.43 -26.35
C GLN A 96 5.60 16.26 -25.36
N SER A 97 5.02 16.44 -24.16
CA SER A 97 5.03 15.41 -23.13
C SER A 97 3.71 15.26 -22.40
N VAL A 98 3.32 14.00 -22.16
CA VAL A 98 2.20 13.61 -21.32
C VAL A 98 2.72 12.69 -20.21
N ILE A 99 2.41 13.06 -18.97
CA ILE A 99 2.73 12.28 -17.78
C ILE A 99 1.43 11.80 -17.16
N LEU A 100 1.20 10.49 -17.26
CA LEU A 100 0.11 9.83 -16.59
C LEU A 100 0.53 9.44 -15.18
N VAL A 101 -0.34 9.76 -14.23
CA VAL A 101 -0.23 9.36 -12.83
C VAL A 101 -1.56 8.76 -12.36
N PRO A 102 -1.57 7.85 -11.38
CA PRO A 102 -2.78 7.14 -10.97
C PRO A 102 -3.76 7.94 -10.10
N THR A 103 -3.34 9.01 -9.42
CA THR A 103 -4.27 9.80 -8.58
C THR A 103 -4.11 11.30 -8.80
N LYS A 104 -5.15 12.07 -8.46
CA LYS A 104 -5.12 13.54 -8.53
C LYS A 104 -4.05 14.14 -7.60
N GLU A 105 -3.84 13.54 -6.42
CA GLU A 105 -2.84 14.00 -5.46
C GLU A 105 -1.43 13.80 -6.02
N LEU A 106 -1.17 12.65 -6.66
CA LEU A 106 0.12 12.38 -7.28
C LEU A 106 0.33 13.29 -8.49
N ALA A 107 -0.71 13.60 -9.26
CA ALA A 107 -0.65 14.58 -10.35
C ALA A 107 -0.20 15.94 -9.84
N LYS A 108 -0.78 16.39 -8.71
CA LYS A 108 -0.39 17.65 -8.07
C LYS A 108 1.05 17.62 -7.55
N GLN A 109 1.49 16.51 -6.97
CA GLN A 109 2.88 16.34 -6.51
C GLN A 109 3.87 16.43 -7.68
N VAL A 110 3.64 15.68 -8.76
CA VAL A 110 4.48 15.71 -9.96
C VAL A 110 4.46 17.09 -10.63
N SER A 111 3.29 17.72 -10.73
CA SER A 111 3.15 19.05 -11.33
C SER A 111 3.86 20.14 -10.53
N ASN A 112 3.80 20.09 -9.20
CA ASN A 112 4.54 21.02 -8.35
C ASN A 112 6.05 20.82 -8.50
N PHE A 113 6.50 19.57 -8.51
CA PHE A 113 7.92 19.24 -8.70
C PHE A 113 8.43 19.71 -10.08
N LEU A 114 7.65 19.51 -11.14
CA LEU A 114 7.96 20.04 -12.47
C LEU A 114 8.06 21.57 -12.47
N LYS A 115 7.12 22.28 -11.82
CA LYS A 115 7.17 23.75 -11.70
C LYS A 115 8.40 24.24 -10.94
N GLU A 116 8.86 23.49 -9.94
CA GLU A 116 10.10 23.80 -9.24
C GLU A 116 11.33 23.58 -10.13
N LEU A 117 11.36 22.49 -10.91
CA LEU A 117 12.41 22.22 -11.89
C LEU A 117 12.43 23.20 -13.06
N THR A 118 11.27 23.74 -13.47
CA THR A 118 11.14 24.67 -14.61
C THR A 118 11.11 26.13 -14.20
N ILE A 119 11.41 26.47 -12.94
CA ILE A 119 11.32 27.84 -12.42
C ILE A 119 12.17 28.85 -13.22
N TYR A 120 13.32 28.42 -13.76
CA TYR A 120 14.19 29.23 -14.62
C TYR A 120 13.95 28.99 -16.12
N CYS A 121 12.99 28.12 -16.46
CA CYS A 121 12.66 27.66 -17.81
C CYS A 121 11.28 28.15 -18.29
N GLY A 122 10.58 28.98 -17.51
CA GLY A 122 9.16 29.29 -17.71
C GLY A 122 8.78 29.95 -19.05
N LYS A 123 9.75 30.48 -19.81
CA LYS A 123 9.51 30.97 -21.19
C LYS A 123 9.41 29.86 -22.22
N HIS A 124 9.96 28.67 -21.92
CA HIS A 124 10.11 27.56 -22.85
C HIS A 124 9.34 26.31 -22.41
N VAL A 125 8.98 26.20 -21.13
CA VAL A 125 8.31 25.03 -20.59
C VAL A 125 7.14 25.45 -19.70
N LYS A 126 5.93 25.27 -20.22
CA LYS A 126 4.66 25.39 -19.51
C LYS A 126 4.18 24.00 -19.09
N VAL A 127 3.81 23.89 -17.82
CA VAL A 127 3.34 22.65 -17.20
C VAL A 127 1.91 22.84 -16.76
N VAL A 128 1.01 21.98 -17.24
CA VAL A 128 -0.42 22.02 -16.91
C VAL A 128 -0.84 20.69 -16.29
N ASN A 129 -1.52 20.79 -15.13
CA ASN A 129 -2.19 19.66 -14.51
C ASN A 129 -3.67 19.67 -14.91
N LEU A 130 -4.09 18.72 -15.73
CA LEU A 130 -5.48 18.65 -16.20
C LEU A 130 -6.47 18.30 -15.09
N ASN A 131 -5.99 17.71 -13.98
CA ASN A 131 -6.86 17.36 -12.86
C ASN A 131 -7.24 18.56 -11.98
N ASP A 132 -6.52 19.69 -12.08
CA ASP A 132 -6.82 20.91 -11.32
C ASP A 132 -7.86 21.81 -12.02
N ILE A 133 -8.24 21.47 -13.26
CA ILE A 133 -9.15 22.26 -14.09
C ILE A 133 -10.50 21.56 -14.19
N GLU A 134 -11.49 22.13 -13.52
CA GLU A 134 -12.88 21.63 -13.54
C GLU A 134 -13.79 22.41 -14.48
N ASN A 135 -13.40 23.63 -14.88
CA ASN A 135 -14.18 24.48 -15.78
C ASN A 135 -13.72 24.32 -17.24
N ASP A 136 -14.64 23.91 -18.11
CA ASP A 136 -14.39 23.66 -19.54
C ASP A 136 -13.91 24.90 -20.32
N GLN A 137 -14.35 26.10 -19.93
CA GLN A 137 -13.89 27.35 -20.56
C GLN A 137 -12.41 27.60 -20.26
N LEU A 138 -12.00 27.38 -19.01
CA LEU A 138 -10.59 27.49 -18.62
C LEU A 138 -9.75 26.39 -19.25
N LEU A 139 -10.28 25.16 -19.32
CA LEU A 139 -9.62 24.03 -19.95
C LEU A 139 -9.31 24.33 -21.42
N THR A 140 -10.32 24.81 -22.16
CA THR A 140 -10.18 25.16 -23.58
C THR A 140 -9.15 26.27 -23.78
N ALA A 141 -9.16 27.31 -22.93
CA ALA A 141 -8.19 28.39 -22.98
C ALA A 141 -6.75 27.90 -22.74
N VAL A 142 -6.55 27.03 -21.74
CA VAL A 142 -5.23 26.48 -21.39
C VAL A 142 -4.71 25.53 -22.47
N LEU A 143 -5.58 24.68 -23.04
CA LEU A 143 -5.18 23.76 -24.11
C LEU A 143 -4.88 24.50 -25.42
N ASN A 144 -5.59 25.60 -25.70
CA ASN A 144 -5.29 26.48 -26.84
C ASN A 144 -3.94 27.19 -26.73
N ASP A 145 -3.43 27.41 -25.50
CA ASP A 145 -2.08 27.93 -25.25
C ASP A 145 -0.98 26.87 -25.47
N ARG A 146 -1.38 25.61 -25.75
CA ARG A 146 -0.53 24.47 -26.14
C ARG A 146 0.70 24.29 -25.23
N PRO A 147 0.47 23.91 -23.95
CA PRO A 147 1.56 23.68 -23.00
C PRO A 147 2.46 22.52 -23.45
N GLU A 148 3.75 22.62 -23.17
CA GLU A 148 4.73 21.59 -23.56
C GLU A 148 4.57 20.30 -22.75
N ILE A 149 4.15 20.40 -21.47
CA ILE A 149 3.98 19.25 -20.57
C ILE A 149 2.57 19.22 -19.98
N LEU A 150 1.88 18.11 -20.18
CA LEU A 150 0.61 17.78 -19.54
C LEU A 150 0.80 16.71 -18.46
N VAL A 151 0.20 16.93 -17.29
CA VAL A 151 0.11 15.92 -16.22
C VAL A 151 -1.36 15.59 -15.99
N SER A 152 -1.72 14.30 -16.03
CA SER A 152 -3.11 13.88 -15.91
C SER A 152 -3.28 12.49 -15.30
N THR A 153 -4.49 12.19 -14.83
CA THR A 153 -4.93 10.79 -14.67
C THR A 153 -5.39 10.22 -16.02
N PRO A 154 -5.32 8.89 -16.23
CA PRO A 154 -5.72 8.27 -17.50
C PRO A 154 -7.15 8.64 -17.93
N SER A 155 -8.13 8.48 -17.04
CA SER A 155 -9.53 8.77 -17.38
C SER A 155 -9.75 10.24 -17.76
N LYS A 156 -9.16 11.19 -17.00
CA LYS A 156 -9.34 12.62 -17.28
C LYS A 156 -8.74 13.00 -18.64
N LEU A 157 -7.58 12.44 -18.99
CA LEU A 157 -6.99 12.70 -20.31
C LEU A 157 -7.85 12.11 -21.42
N LEU A 158 -8.34 10.87 -21.24
CA LEU A 158 -9.19 10.21 -22.22
C LEU A 158 -10.48 11.00 -22.47
N THR A 159 -11.18 11.42 -21.42
CA THR A 159 -12.39 12.26 -21.53
C THR A 159 -12.11 13.54 -22.31
N ILE A 160 -10.98 14.21 -22.06
CA ILE A 160 -10.60 15.43 -22.77
C ILE A 160 -10.36 15.16 -24.26
N LEU A 161 -9.71 14.05 -24.62
CA LEU A 161 -9.45 13.68 -26.01
C LEU A 161 -10.72 13.23 -26.75
N GLU A 162 -11.70 12.67 -26.04
CA GLU A 162 -13.00 12.28 -26.59
C GLU A 162 -13.92 13.50 -26.79
N GLU A 163 -13.92 14.45 -25.85
CA GLU A 163 -14.79 15.63 -25.86
C GLU A 163 -14.24 16.81 -26.69
N HIS A 164 -12.91 16.95 -26.77
CA HIS A 164 -12.25 18.06 -27.47
C HIS A 164 -11.40 17.55 -28.65
N SER A 165 -12.02 17.47 -29.83
CA SER A 165 -11.36 17.04 -31.07
C SER A 165 -10.20 17.94 -31.51
N ASP A 166 -10.10 19.15 -30.97
CA ASP A 166 -9.06 20.13 -31.33
C ASP A 166 -7.71 19.83 -30.64
N VAL A 167 -7.70 18.94 -29.64
CA VAL A 167 -6.50 18.55 -28.91
C VAL A 167 -5.86 17.36 -29.60
N SER A 168 -4.69 17.58 -30.21
CA SER A 168 -3.92 16.53 -30.89
C SER A 168 -2.67 16.15 -30.08
N LEU A 169 -2.44 14.85 -29.93
CA LEU A 169 -1.22 14.27 -29.35
C LEU A 169 -0.32 13.63 -30.43
N MET A 170 -0.50 13.98 -31.70
CA MET A 170 0.25 13.37 -32.80
C MET A 170 1.75 13.68 -32.77
N GLU A 171 2.14 14.85 -32.24
CA GLU A 171 3.53 15.32 -32.13
C GLU A 171 4.17 14.99 -30.76
N LEU A 172 3.55 14.07 -30.00
CA LEU A 172 4.03 13.71 -28.68
C LEU A 172 5.37 12.98 -28.75
N LYS A 173 6.38 13.51 -28.05
CA LYS A 173 7.75 12.96 -28.03
C LYS A 173 8.03 12.14 -26.79
N TYR A 174 7.36 12.46 -25.68
CA TYR A 174 7.59 11.80 -24.40
C TYR A 174 6.28 11.37 -23.77
N PHE A 175 6.18 10.08 -23.44
CA PHE A 175 5.03 9.53 -22.74
C PHE A 175 5.49 8.84 -21.46
N VAL A 176 4.93 9.23 -20.33
CA VAL A 176 5.28 8.67 -19.02
C VAL A 176 4.06 8.01 -18.40
N ILE A 177 4.25 6.78 -17.93
CA ILE A 177 3.31 6.06 -17.08
C ILE A 177 3.98 5.86 -15.72
N ASP A 178 3.65 6.71 -14.75
CA ASP A 178 4.19 6.62 -13.39
C ASP A 178 3.32 5.74 -12.49
N GLU A 179 3.96 5.01 -11.57
CA GLU A 179 3.33 3.99 -10.72
C GLU A 179 2.40 3.05 -11.50
N VAL A 180 2.92 2.37 -12.53
CA VAL A 180 2.14 1.49 -13.43
C VAL A 180 1.32 0.45 -12.66
N ASP A 181 1.90 -0.16 -11.62
CA ASP A 181 1.22 -1.15 -10.78
C ASP A 181 0.04 -0.56 -10.00
N LEU A 182 0.11 0.73 -9.67
CA LEU A 182 -0.98 1.49 -9.07
C LEU A 182 -2.08 1.79 -10.09
N MET A 183 -1.73 2.16 -11.32
CA MET A 183 -2.72 2.38 -12.39
C MET A 183 -3.50 1.13 -12.74
N LEU A 184 -2.80 0.00 -12.93
CA LEU A 184 -3.42 -1.30 -13.21
C LEU A 184 -4.36 -1.68 -12.07
N SER A 185 -3.95 -1.46 -10.83
CA SER A 185 -4.81 -1.73 -9.68
C SER A 185 -6.10 -0.90 -9.75
N TYR A 186 -6.03 0.40 -10.08
CA TYR A 186 -7.22 1.24 -10.15
C TYR A 186 -8.16 0.92 -11.32
N GLY A 187 -7.81 -0.03 -12.18
CA GLY A 187 -8.64 -0.44 -13.30
C GLY A 187 -8.51 0.49 -14.50
N TYR A 188 -7.42 1.25 -14.61
CA TYR A 188 -7.17 2.11 -15.78
C TYR A 188 -6.71 1.33 -17.02
N ASP A 189 -6.81 0.00 -17.02
CA ASP A 189 -6.40 -0.85 -18.14
C ASP A 189 -7.12 -0.46 -19.44
N GLU A 190 -8.44 -0.34 -19.39
CA GLU A 190 -9.26 0.03 -20.55
C GLU A 190 -8.98 1.46 -21.01
N ASP A 191 -8.78 2.38 -20.07
CA ASP A 191 -8.47 3.77 -20.37
C ASP A 191 -7.11 3.88 -21.08
N LEU A 192 -6.10 3.16 -20.58
CA LEU A 192 -4.78 3.09 -21.21
C LEU A 192 -4.88 2.45 -22.60
N GLU A 193 -5.68 1.39 -22.77
CA GLU A 193 -5.92 0.79 -24.07
C GLU A 193 -6.54 1.76 -25.06
N LYS A 194 -7.56 2.52 -24.66
CA LYS A 194 -8.16 3.54 -25.52
C LYS A 194 -7.20 4.67 -25.84
N LEU A 195 -6.44 5.14 -24.84
CA LEU A 195 -5.42 6.18 -25.03
C LEU A 195 -4.35 5.77 -26.04
N SER A 196 -4.01 4.48 -26.14
CA SER A 196 -3.05 4.00 -27.13
C SER A 196 -3.44 4.30 -28.59
N ASN A 197 -4.74 4.49 -28.87
CA ASN A 197 -5.24 4.84 -30.20
C ASN A 197 -5.01 6.32 -30.56
N TYR A 198 -4.86 7.19 -29.55
CA TYR A 198 -4.60 8.62 -29.72
C TYR A 198 -3.10 8.94 -29.79
N LEU A 199 -2.24 7.97 -29.48
CA LEU A 199 -0.79 8.13 -29.42
C LEU A 199 -0.13 7.56 -30.67
N ASN A 200 0.81 8.31 -31.25
CA ASN A 200 1.61 7.83 -32.37
C ASN A 200 2.77 6.94 -31.91
N LEU A 201 2.45 5.72 -31.47
CA LEU A 201 3.40 4.78 -30.86
C LEU A 201 4.50 4.27 -31.81
N LYS A 202 4.40 4.50 -33.13
CA LYS A 202 5.21 3.78 -34.12
C LYS A 202 6.44 4.53 -34.62
N GLN A 203 6.54 5.85 -34.48
CA GLN A 203 7.72 6.61 -34.93
C GLN A 203 7.90 7.86 -34.04
N HIS A 204 9.02 7.94 -33.32
CA HIS A 204 9.55 9.14 -32.61
C HIS A 204 9.13 9.44 -31.17
N MET A 205 8.43 8.54 -30.47
CA MET A 205 8.11 8.74 -29.04
C MET A 205 9.01 7.91 -28.12
N GLN A 206 9.57 8.53 -27.09
CA GLN A 206 10.27 7.85 -25.99
C GLN A 206 9.31 7.63 -24.82
N VAL A 207 9.26 6.40 -24.30
CA VAL A 207 8.35 5.99 -23.24
C VAL A 207 9.09 5.69 -21.93
N PHE A 208 8.54 6.21 -20.82
CA PHE A 208 9.00 5.90 -19.47
C PHE A 208 7.89 5.17 -18.71
N MET A 209 8.15 3.96 -18.25
CA MET A 209 7.28 3.21 -17.36
C MET A 209 7.97 3.03 -16.01
N MET A 210 7.40 3.63 -14.97
CA MET A 210 7.95 3.61 -13.61
C MET A 210 7.04 2.78 -12.73
N SER A 211 7.57 1.74 -12.06
CA SER A 211 6.77 0.90 -11.17
C SER A 211 7.58 0.36 -10.00
N ALA A 212 6.91 0.05 -8.88
CA ALA A 212 7.54 -0.68 -7.79
C ALA A 212 7.71 -2.19 -8.11
N THR A 213 6.91 -2.73 -9.04
CA THR A 213 6.90 -4.16 -9.35
C THR A 213 7.05 -4.42 -10.85
N LEU A 214 7.39 -5.66 -11.21
CA LEU A 214 7.38 -6.15 -12.59
C LEU A 214 6.56 -7.43 -12.59
N ASN A 215 5.29 -7.30 -12.98
CA ASN A 215 4.34 -8.41 -13.09
C ASN A 215 4.02 -8.67 -14.57
N GLU A 216 3.31 -9.77 -14.86
CA GLU A 216 2.93 -10.12 -16.24
C GLU A 216 2.04 -9.06 -16.89
N ASP A 217 1.17 -8.40 -16.12
CA ASP A 217 0.33 -7.31 -16.60
C ASP A 217 1.15 -6.13 -17.15
N ILE A 218 2.30 -5.84 -16.53
CA ILE A 218 3.24 -4.81 -16.98
C ILE A 218 3.92 -5.24 -18.27
N ASN A 219 4.15 -6.54 -18.49
CA ASN A 219 4.67 -7.04 -19.75
C ASN A 219 3.67 -6.82 -20.90
N GLY A 220 2.36 -6.91 -20.63
CA GLY A 220 1.31 -6.56 -21.59
C GLY A 220 1.40 -5.09 -22.02
N LEU A 221 1.51 -4.17 -21.06
CA LEU A 221 1.70 -2.75 -21.34
C LEU A 221 3.04 -2.47 -22.05
N LYS A 222 4.13 -3.15 -21.65
CA LYS A 222 5.44 -3.03 -22.31
C LYS A 222 5.35 -3.33 -23.80
N GLN A 223 4.64 -4.40 -24.20
CA GLN A 223 4.50 -4.77 -25.60
C GLN A 223 3.68 -3.77 -26.41
N LYS A 224 2.72 -3.08 -25.75
CA LYS A 224 1.86 -2.08 -26.39
C LYS A 224 2.52 -0.72 -26.54
N PHE A 225 3.13 -0.22 -25.47
CA PHE A 225 3.61 1.17 -25.41
C PHE A 225 5.09 1.33 -25.75
N CYS A 226 5.93 0.34 -25.48
CA CYS A 226 7.38 0.50 -25.59
C CYS A 226 7.97 -0.22 -26.80
N ASN A 227 9.06 0.33 -27.34
CA ASN A 227 9.91 -0.26 -28.36
C ASN A 227 11.34 -0.45 -27.84
N LYS A 228 11.80 -1.72 -27.74
CA LYS A 228 13.16 -2.08 -27.27
C LYS A 228 13.59 -1.39 -25.95
N ALA A 229 12.70 -1.36 -24.96
CA ALA A 229 12.97 -0.70 -23.68
C ALA A 229 14.13 -1.31 -22.87
N ALA A 230 14.95 -0.44 -22.28
CA ALA A 230 15.92 -0.79 -21.25
C ALA A 230 15.21 -1.03 -19.91
N ILE A 231 15.44 -2.20 -19.32
CA ILE A 231 14.83 -2.57 -18.03
C ILE A 231 15.83 -2.29 -16.91
N LEU A 232 15.56 -1.26 -16.12
CA LEU A 232 16.34 -0.91 -14.94
C LEU A 232 15.74 -1.62 -13.72
N LYS A 233 16.48 -2.56 -13.15
CA LYS A 233 16.10 -3.26 -11.91
C LYS A 233 17.04 -2.83 -10.81
N LEU A 234 16.65 -1.83 -10.03
CA LEU A 234 17.36 -1.54 -8.80
C LEU A 234 16.99 -2.62 -7.79
N GLN A 235 18.01 -3.34 -7.33
CA GLN A 235 17.88 -4.11 -6.10
C GLN A 235 17.79 -3.08 -4.98
N ASP A 236 16.71 -3.12 -4.19
CA ASP A 236 16.64 -2.31 -2.98
C ASP A 236 17.89 -2.65 -2.14
N LEU A 237 18.79 -1.68 -1.97
CA LEU A 237 19.97 -1.78 -1.10
C LEU A 237 19.58 -1.83 0.39
N ASP A 238 18.31 -2.09 0.70
CA ASP A 238 17.71 -2.33 2.02
C ASP A 238 18.40 -3.43 2.83
N ASN A 239 19.34 -4.17 2.23
CA ASN A 239 20.09 -5.19 2.93
C ASN A 239 20.95 -4.67 4.09
N GLN A 240 21.38 -3.40 4.11
CA GLN A 240 22.27 -2.89 5.16
C GLN A 240 21.58 -2.15 6.32
N ASN A 241 20.38 -1.60 6.11
CA ASN A 241 19.60 -0.94 7.17
C ASN A 241 18.17 -1.47 7.19
N LYS A 242 17.98 -2.73 7.62
CA LYS A 242 16.65 -3.35 7.75
C LYS A 242 15.83 -2.64 8.83
N ARG A 243 15.17 -1.57 8.43
CA ARG A 243 14.27 -0.74 9.25
C ARG A 243 12.91 -1.41 9.48
N LEU A 244 12.65 -2.52 8.79
CA LEU A 244 11.48 -3.37 8.96
C LEU A 244 11.76 -4.51 9.93
N LEU A 245 11.12 -4.48 11.10
CA LEU A 245 11.10 -5.60 12.04
C LEU A 245 9.94 -6.53 11.70
N GLN A 246 10.16 -7.83 11.59
CA GLN A 246 9.13 -8.80 11.23
C GLN A 246 8.95 -9.83 12.34
N TYR A 247 7.71 -10.00 12.78
CA TYR A 247 7.33 -10.91 13.84
C TYR A 247 6.20 -11.83 13.40
N TYR A 248 6.20 -13.07 13.92
CA TYR A 248 5.04 -13.95 13.82
C TYR A 248 4.63 -14.50 15.18
N VAL A 249 3.34 -14.78 15.35
CA VAL A 249 2.78 -15.37 16.56
C VAL A 249 1.96 -16.57 16.16
N LYS A 250 2.33 -17.75 16.68
CA LYS A 250 1.52 -18.95 16.49
C LYS A 250 0.40 -19.00 17.53
N THR A 251 -0.83 -19.16 17.08
CA THR A 251 -2.03 -19.03 17.91
C THR A 251 -3.20 -19.85 17.34
N SER A 252 -4.29 -20.00 18.08
CA SER A 252 -5.55 -20.53 17.52
C SER A 252 -6.31 -19.45 16.73
N GLU A 253 -7.22 -19.85 15.86
CA GLU A 253 -8.08 -18.93 15.09
C GLU A 253 -8.94 -18.02 15.98
N TYR A 254 -9.30 -18.53 17.16
CA TYR A 254 -10.10 -17.81 18.12
C TYR A 254 -9.25 -16.80 18.89
N ASP A 255 -8.06 -17.21 19.34
CA ASP A 255 -7.15 -16.35 20.10
C ASP A 255 -6.56 -15.21 19.26
N LYS A 256 -6.61 -15.26 17.92
CA LYS A 256 -6.32 -14.08 17.07
C LYS A 256 -7.12 -12.85 17.48
N PHE A 257 -8.41 -13.03 17.83
CA PHE A 257 -9.29 -11.95 18.28
C PHE A 257 -8.86 -11.42 19.67
N LEU A 258 -8.40 -12.31 20.55
CA LEU A 258 -7.85 -11.93 21.85
C LEU A 258 -6.58 -11.11 21.69
N LEU A 259 -5.66 -11.54 20.84
CA LEU A 259 -4.38 -10.86 20.61
C LEU A 259 -4.59 -9.46 20.02
N ILE A 260 -5.37 -9.32 18.94
CA ILE A 260 -5.61 -8.01 18.33
C ILE A 260 -6.34 -7.06 19.30
N TYR A 261 -7.28 -7.59 20.09
CA TYR A 261 -7.95 -6.81 21.13
C TYR A 261 -6.95 -6.25 22.14
N VAL A 262 -6.08 -7.10 22.69
CA VAL A 262 -5.09 -6.69 23.69
C VAL A 262 -4.07 -5.70 23.11
N ILE A 263 -3.55 -5.97 21.90
CA ILE A 263 -2.57 -5.11 21.22
C ILE A 263 -3.12 -3.69 21.05
N LEU A 264 -4.34 -3.58 20.52
CA LEU A 264 -4.95 -2.29 20.23
C LEU A 264 -5.44 -1.60 21.51
N LYS A 265 -6.06 -2.34 22.44
CA LYS A 265 -6.65 -1.73 23.63
C LYS A 265 -5.61 -1.23 24.62
N LEU A 266 -4.47 -1.91 24.71
CA LEU A 266 -3.33 -1.48 25.54
C LEU A 266 -2.40 -0.52 24.80
N ASN A 267 -2.71 -0.13 23.55
CA ASN A 267 -1.86 0.71 22.72
C ASN A 267 -0.40 0.23 22.68
N LEU A 268 -0.19 -1.09 22.54
CA LEU A 268 1.15 -1.68 22.51
C LEU A 268 1.97 -1.20 21.30
N ILE A 269 1.26 -0.77 20.26
CA ILE A 269 1.80 -0.25 19.02
C ILE A 269 1.39 1.21 18.89
N LYS A 270 2.36 2.10 18.67
CA LYS A 270 2.12 3.53 18.46
C LYS A 270 2.14 3.86 16.98
N GLY A 271 1.19 4.70 16.55
CA GLY A 271 1.07 5.15 15.16
C GLY A 271 -0.02 4.41 14.38
N LYS A 272 0.01 4.56 13.06
CA LYS A 272 -1.01 3.98 12.18
C LYS A 272 -0.78 2.49 11.96
N ILE A 273 -1.85 1.71 12.05
CA ILE A 273 -1.86 0.26 11.95
C ILE A 273 -2.71 -0.13 10.75
N LEU A 274 -2.13 -0.91 9.85
CA LEU A 274 -2.81 -1.51 8.71
C LEU A 274 -3.00 -3.01 8.97
N VAL A 275 -4.24 -3.45 9.07
CA VAL A 275 -4.60 -4.84 9.35
C VAL A 275 -5.04 -5.52 8.07
N PHE A 276 -4.44 -6.65 7.71
CA PHE A 276 -4.87 -7.45 6.56
C PHE A 276 -5.67 -8.68 6.98
N VAL A 277 -6.78 -8.91 6.29
CA VAL A 277 -7.63 -10.12 6.38
C VAL A 277 -7.80 -10.73 5.00
N ASN A 278 -8.05 -12.04 4.94
CA ASN A 278 -8.15 -12.75 3.65
C ASN A 278 -9.59 -12.83 3.10
N ASN A 279 -10.60 -12.38 3.85
CA ASN A 279 -12.00 -12.45 3.43
C ASN A 279 -12.77 -11.22 3.93
N LEU A 280 -13.72 -10.74 3.11
CA LEU A 280 -14.65 -9.65 3.44
C LEU A 280 -15.40 -9.88 4.76
N ASP A 281 -16.06 -11.03 4.91
CA ASP A 281 -16.85 -11.36 6.09
C ASP A 281 -15.97 -11.37 7.35
N ARG A 282 -14.69 -11.75 7.20
CA ARG A 282 -13.70 -11.67 8.27
C ARG A 282 -13.39 -10.22 8.65
N GLY A 283 -13.23 -9.34 7.66
CA GLY A 283 -13.01 -7.91 7.87
C GLY A 283 -14.16 -7.24 8.63
N TYR A 284 -15.39 -7.48 8.20
CA TYR A 284 -16.59 -6.96 8.89
C TYR A 284 -16.75 -7.54 10.29
N LYS A 285 -16.51 -8.84 10.46
CA LYS A 285 -16.51 -9.48 11.79
C LYS A 285 -15.49 -8.83 12.72
N LEU A 286 -14.28 -8.56 12.23
CA LEU A 286 -13.25 -7.89 13.00
C LEU A 286 -13.63 -6.43 13.34
N LYS A 287 -14.18 -5.66 12.38
CA LYS A 287 -14.66 -4.29 12.63
C LYS A 287 -15.74 -4.26 13.72
N LEU A 288 -16.76 -5.10 13.62
CA LEU A 288 -17.83 -5.19 14.63
C LEU A 288 -17.28 -5.60 16.00
N PHE A 289 -16.39 -6.58 16.05
CA PHE A 289 -15.74 -7.03 17.28
C PHE A 289 -14.93 -5.92 17.95
N LEU A 290 -14.12 -5.17 17.19
CA LEU A 290 -13.33 -4.05 17.70
C LEU A 290 -14.20 -2.87 18.15
N GLN A 291 -15.32 -2.63 17.44
CA GLN A 291 -16.28 -1.58 17.77
C GLN A 291 -16.90 -1.77 19.17
N ASN A 292 -17.16 -3.01 19.58
CA ASN A 292 -17.64 -3.33 20.94
C ASN A 292 -16.69 -2.84 22.04
N PHE A 293 -15.38 -2.80 21.76
CA PHE A 293 -14.37 -2.27 22.69
C PHE A 293 -14.11 -0.77 22.53
N GLY A 294 -14.90 -0.08 21.68
CA GLY A 294 -14.73 1.33 21.35
C GLY A 294 -13.51 1.63 20.49
N ILE A 295 -12.97 0.63 19.79
CA ILE A 295 -11.88 0.81 18.84
C ILE A 295 -12.52 1.09 17.47
N ARG A 296 -12.25 2.27 16.92
CA ARG A 296 -12.76 2.68 15.61
C ARG A 296 -11.82 2.19 14.50
N SER A 297 -12.38 1.69 13.42
CA SER A 297 -11.64 1.16 12.27
C SER A 297 -12.43 1.32 10.99
N CYS A 298 -11.75 1.72 9.92
CA CYS A 298 -12.30 1.69 8.57
C CYS A 298 -12.01 0.35 7.90
N ILE A 299 -12.86 -0.07 6.95
CA ILE A 299 -12.59 -1.23 6.09
C ILE A 299 -12.34 -0.72 4.68
N LEU A 300 -11.25 -1.16 4.06
CA LEU A 300 -10.98 -1.01 2.64
C LEU A 300 -11.20 -2.37 1.96
N ASN A 301 -12.19 -2.45 1.08
CA ASN A 301 -12.52 -3.66 0.35
C ASN A 301 -12.86 -3.37 -1.12
N SER A 302 -12.88 -4.41 -1.96
CA SER A 302 -13.13 -4.37 -3.41
C SER A 302 -14.59 -4.05 -3.77
N GLU A 303 -15.56 -4.39 -2.92
CA GLU A 303 -17.00 -4.14 -3.17
C GLU A 303 -17.42 -2.68 -3.06
N LEU A 304 -16.60 -1.84 -2.42
CA LEU A 304 -16.87 -0.41 -2.30
C LEU A 304 -16.61 0.31 -3.62
N PRO A 305 -17.46 1.31 -3.97
CA PRO A 305 -17.21 2.18 -5.10
C PRO A 305 -15.81 2.81 -5.07
N ILE A 306 -15.22 3.05 -6.24
CA ILE A 306 -13.85 3.55 -6.34
C ILE A 306 -13.63 4.87 -5.59
N ASN A 307 -14.59 5.79 -5.64
CA ASN A 307 -14.53 7.07 -4.94
C ASN A 307 -14.53 6.89 -3.41
N SER A 308 -15.33 5.95 -2.89
CA SER A 308 -15.34 5.63 -1.46
C SER A 308 -14.00 5.03 -1.03
N ARG A 309 -13.40 4.15 -1.84
CA ARG A 309 -12.06 3.59 -1.58
C ARG A 309 -10.98 4.67 -1.52
N LEU A 310 -10.98 5.61 -2.45
CA LEU A 310 -10.06 6.75 -2.46
C LEU A 310 -10.26 7.65 -1.24
N HIS A 311 -11.52 7.94 -0.88
CA HIS A 311 -11.83 8.76 0.29
C HIS A 311 -11.35 8.11 1.61
N ILE A 312 -11.58 6.82 1.80
CA ILE A 312 -11.07 6.07 2.97
C ILE A 312 -9.54 6.16 3.08
N LEU A 313 -8.86 6.03 1.94
CA LEU A 313 -7.40 6.16 1.89
C LEU A 313 -6.93 7.56 2.25
N GLU A 314 -7.60 8.59 1.73
CA GLU A 314 -7.31 9.98 2.09
C GLU A 314 -7.49 10.23 3.58
N GLU A 315 -8.61 9.78 4.17
CA GLU A 315 -8.89 9.93 5.60
C GLU A 315 -7.81 9.25 6.45
N PHE A 316 -7.39 8.04 6.06
CA PHE A 316 -6.30 7.33 6.72
C PHE A 316 -4.95 8.07 6.57
N ASN A 317 -4.67 8.63 5.39
CA ASN A 317 -3.44 9.38 5.14
C ASN A 317 -3.42 10.72 5.89
N LYS A 318 -4.58 11.39 6.04
CA LYS A 318 -4.81 12.61 6.83
C LYS A 318 -4.84 12.37 8.35
N ASN A 319 -4.65 11.12 8.79
CA ASN A 319 -4.69 10.69 10.20
C ASN A 319 -6.06 10.87 10.88
N VAL A 320 -7.16 10.86 10.12
CA VAL A 320 -8.51 10.84 10.68
C VAL A 320 -8.73 9.54 11.46
N TYR A 321 -8.18 8.43 10.95
CA TYR A 321 -8.15 7.13 11.62
C TYR A 321 -6.74 6.56 11.65
N ASN A 322 -6.44 5.86 12.75
CA ASN A 322 -5.15 5.21 12.95
C ASN A 322 -5.21 3.70 12.69
N LEU A 323 -6.38 3.15 12.39
CA LEU A 323 -6.57 1.71 12.17
C LEU A 323 -7.41 1.49 10.90
N LEU A 324 -6.80 0.83 9.92
CA LEU A 324 -7.45 0.44 8.67
C LEU A 324 -7.41 -1.08 8.52
N ILE A 325 -8.55 -1.69 8.22
CA ILE A 325 -8.68 -3.11 7.90
C ILE A 325 -8.79 -3.25 6.38
N ALA A 326 -7.86 -3.93 5.74
CA ALA A 326 -7.85 -4.16 4.29
C ALA A 326 -8.11 -5.65 3.98
N THR A 327 -8.97 -5.92 3.00
CA THR A 327 -9.30 -7.29 2.57
C THR A 327 -8.56 -7.62 1.29
N ASP A 328 -7.66 -8.61 1.35
CA ASP A 328 -6.83 -9.02 0.22
C ASP A 328 -7.48 -10.24 -0.45
N GLU A 329 -8.28 -9.99 -1.48
CA GLU A 329 -8.82 -11.03 -2.35
C GLU A 329 -7.72 -11.46 -3.33
N SER A 330 -6.71 -12.17 -2.82
CA SER A 330 -5.79 -12.91 -3.69
C SER A 330 -6.53 -14.15 -4.16
N ASN A 331 -6.97 -14.17 -5.42
CA ASN A 331 -7.55 -15.34 -6.07
C ASN A 331 -6.71 -16.59 -5.77
N GLU A 332 -7.35 -17.62 -5.19
CA GLU A 332 -6.71 -18.87 -4.73
C GLU A 332 -6.18 -19.75 -5.89
N TYR A 333 -6.03 -19.22 -7.11
CA TYR A 333 -5.83 -20.00 -8.33
C TYR A 333 -4.39 -20.19 -8.80
N ASP A 334 -3.37 -19.62 -8.12
CA ASP A 334 -2.00 -19.61 -8.69
C ASP A 334 -0.97 -20.54 -8.05
N ASP A 335 -1.31 -21.42 -7.10
CA ASP A 335 -0.28 -22.20 -6.36
C ASP A 335 -0.39 -23.74 -6.50
N ASP A 336 -1.33 -24.27 -7.29
CA ASP A 336 -1.44 -25.73 -7.52
C ASP A 336 -0.54 -26.23 -8.68
N ALA A 337 0.23 -25.36 -9.35
CA ALA A 337 1.10 -25.74 -10.48
C ALA A 337 2.57 -26.05 -10.11
N GLU A 338 3.01 -25.83 -8.87
CA GLU A 338 4.41 -26.09 -8.46
C GLU A 338 4.56 -27.15 -7.35
N ALA A 339 3.63 -28.11 -7.27
CA ALA A 339 3.60 -29.09 -6.18
C ALA A 339 3.57 -30.56 -6.65
N GLU A 340 4.22 -30.91 -7.76
CA GLU A 340 4.53 -32.31 -8.09
C GLU A 340 5.88 -32.47 -8.80
N GLU A 341 6.97 -32.02 -8.18
CA GLU A 341 8.29 -32.58 -8.50
C GLU A 341 9.10 -32.81 -7.22
N GLY A 342 9.33 -34.09 -6.93
CA GLY A 342 10.33 -34.52 -5.96
C GLY A 342 9.80 -35.36 -4.82
N GLU A 343 9.50 -36.63 -5.08
CA GLU A 343 9.87 -37.76 -4.21
C GLU A 343 9.66 -39.08 -4.98
N ASN A 344 10.72 -39.54 -5.66
CA ASN A 344 10.87 -40.92 -6.10
C ASN A 344 11.72 -41.66 -5.07
N ALA A 345 11.19 -42.70 -4.43
CA ALA A 345 11.87 -43.99 -4.24
C ALA A 345 10.96 -45.04 -3.57
N THR A 346 10.67 -46.08 -4.37
CA THR A 346 10.63 -47.51 -4.03
C THR A 346 9.63 -48.04 -2.99
N ASP A 347 8.61 -48.79 -3.44
CA ASP A 347 8.62 -50.26 -3.29
C ASP A 347 7.65 -50.93 -4.28
N THR A 348 7.81 -52.24 -4.45
CA THR A 348 7.58 -53.06 -5.64
C THR A 348 6.35 -53.98 -5.57
N SER A 349 5.85 -54.39 -6.75
CA SER A 349 5.05 -55.61 -7.08
C SER A 349 3.58 -55.67 -6.57
N ARG A 350 2.55 -56.16 -7.27
CA ARG A 350 2.30 -56.90 -8.55
C ARG A 350 0.74 -56.88 -8.82
N PRO A 351 0.17 -57.49 -9.88
CA PRO A 351 -0.86 -56.87 -10.73
C PRO A 351 -2.26 -57.53 -10.75
N ASP A 352 -3.15 -56.91 -11.55
CA ASP A 352 -4.35 -57.41 -12.27
C ASP A 352 -5.56 -57.97 -11.51
N ASP A 353 -6.76 -57.39 -11.74
CA ASP A 353 -7.84 -58.07 -12.49
C ASP A 353 -9.13 -57.21 -12.66
N ASP A 354 -9.50 -57.07 -13.94
CA ASP A 354 -10.83 -57.14 -14.60
C ASP A 354 -12.10 -56.38 -14.15
N LYS A 355 -12.58 -55.56 -15.12
CA LYS A 355 -13.92 -55.53 -15.78
C LYS A 355 -15.21 -55.35 -14.94
N ASP A 356 -15.98 -54.27 -15.18
CA ASP A 356 -17.04 -54.23 -16.22
C ASP A 356 -17.97 -52.99 -16.19
N ALA A 357 -18.34 -52.56 -17.40
CA ALA A 357 -19.61 -52.00 -17.89
C ALA A 357 -20.18 -50.62 -17.46
N GLU A 358 -20.03 -49.68 -18.41
CA GLU A 358 -21.09 -48.93 -19.14
C GLU A 358 -22.05 -47.94 -18.43
N GLY A 359 -21.85 -46.66 -18.78
CA GLY A 359 -22.85 -45.94 -19.60
C GLY A 359 -23.78 -44.94 -18.92
N LYS A 360 -23.45 -43.63 -18.99
CA LYS A 360 -24.37 -42.56 -19.43
C LYS A 360 -23.66 -41.20 -19.57
N LYS A 361 -23.55 -40.73 -20.82
CA LYS A 361 -23.26 -39.35 -21.19
C LYS A 361 -24.51 -38.51 -20.99
N SER A 362 -24.44 -37.42 -20.21
CA SER A 362 -25.35 -36.27 -20.37
C SER A 362 -24.78 -34.96 -19.79
N ALA A 363 -24.50 -34.06 -20.74
CA ALA A 363 -24.61 -32.59 -20.67
C ALA A 363 -23.98 -31.82 -19.49
N LYS A 364 -22.75 -31.33 -19.72
CA LYS A 364 -22.25 -30.07 -19.13
C LYS A 364 -23.17 -28.92 -19.59
N LYS A 365 -24.04 -28.41 -18.70
CA LYS A 365 -24.60 -27.07 -18.83
C LYS A 365 -23.57 -26.07 -18.30
N SER A 366 -22.84 -25.46 -19.22
CA SER A 366 -22.04 -24.26 -19.01
C SER A 366 -22.96 -23.09 -18.67
N GLY A 367 -23.16 -22.85 -17.39
CA GLY A 367 -23.68 -21.57 -16.91
C GLY A 367 -22.59 -20.51 -17.10
N LYS A 368 -22.68 -19.77 -18.20
CA LYS A 368 -21.89 -18.57 -18.51
C LYS A 368 -22.20 -17.52 -17.43
N LYS A 369 -21.38 -17.45 -16.37
CA LYS A 369 -21.35 -16.30 -15.47
C LYS A 369 -20.39 -15.27 -16.07
N VAL A 370 -20.91 -14.05 -16.15
CA VAL A 370 -20.30 -12.84 -16.70
C VAL A 370 -18.95 -12.57 -16.00
N ASN A 371 -17.88 -12.47 -16.79
CA ASN A 371 -16.52 -12.14 -16.36
C ASN A 371 -16.33 -10.60 -16.39
N ASP A 372 -16.96 -9.85 -15.48
CA ASP A 372 -16.83 -8.37 -15.41
C ASP A 372 -16.28 -7.87 -14.06
N ALA A 373 -15.39 -8.62 -13.41
CA ALA A 373 -14.65 -8.10 -12.25
C ALA A 373 -13.18 -8.49 -12.36
N LYS A 374 -12.38 -7.61 -12.95
CA LYS A 374 -10.92 -7.65 -12.86
C LYS A 374 -10.58 -7.10 -11.46
N ASP A 375 -10.35 -8.01 -10.52
CA ASP A 375 -10.35 -7.73 -9.08
C ASP A 375 -9.28 -6.72 -8.65
N TYR A 376 -9.75 -5.62 -8.03
CA TYR A 376 -8.94 -4.69 -7.25
C TYR A 376 -8.34 -5.39 -6.02
N SER A 377 -7.08 -5.82 -6.09
CA SER A 377 -6.37 -6.31 -4.91
C SER A 377 -5.96 -5.13 -4.02
N THR A 378 -6.62 -4.95 -2.86
CA THR A 378 -6.33 -3.89 -1.89
C THR A 378 -4.88 -3.89 -1.36
N SER A 379 -4.11 -4.95 -1.63
CA SER A 379 -2.69 -5.07 -1.28
C SER A 379 -1.73 -4.51 -2.35
N ARG A 380 -2.21 -4.25 -3.57
CA ARG A 380 -1.44 -3.74 -4.70
C ARG A 380 -1.95 -2.37 -5.10
N GLY A 381 -1.04 -1.45 -5.38
CA GLY A 381 -1.45 -0.12 -5.85
C GLY A 381 -2.34 0.64 -4.85
N VAL A 382 -1.91 0.75 -3.61
CA VAL A 382 -2.54 1.63 -2.64
C VAL A 382 -1.45 2.28 -1.80
N ASP A 383 -1.30 3.61 -1.85
CA ASP A 383 -0.25 4.33 -1.10
C ASP A 383 -0.73 4.71 0.31
N PHE A 384 -0.27 3.95 1.29
CA PHE A 384 -0.49 4.24 2.71
C PHE A 384 0.71 5.01 3.26
N LYS A 385 0.46 6.23 3.73
CA LYS A 385 1.50 7.11 4.27
C LYS A 385 1.68 6.88 5.77
N ASN A 386 2.93 6.76 6.22
CA ASN A 386 3.29 6.69 7.65
C ASN A 386 2.65 5.53 8.42
N VAL A 387 2.54 4.35 7.82
CA VAL A 387 2.12 3.13 8.54
C VAL A 387 3.24 2.70 9.46
N ALA A 388 2.97 2.65 10.77
CA ALA A 388 3.93 2.21 11.78
C ALA A 388 3.95 0.69 11.92
N CYS A 389 2.79 0.04 11.74
CA CYS A 389 2.67 -1.40 11.82
C CYS A 389 1.75 -1.98 10.74
N VAL A 390 2.20 -3.04 10.10
CA VAL A 390 1.35 -3.94 9.30
C VAL A 390 1.05 -5.17 10.15
N LEU A 391 -0.24 -5.47 10.36
CA LEU A 391 -0.69 -6.63 11.12
C LEU A 391 -1.43 -7.58 10.18
N ASN A 392 -0.81 -8.71 9.83
CA ASN A 392 -1.47 -9.78 9.09
C ASN A 392 -2.34 -10.58 10.07
N PHE A 393 -3.62 -10.19 10.20
CA PHE A 393 -4.56 -10.91 11.05
C PHE A 393 -4.80 -12.32 10.50
N ASP A 394 -4.95 -12.40 9.18
CA ASP A 394 -4.82 -13.66 8.45
C ASP A 394 -3.51 -13.66 7.66
N LEU A 395 -2.78 -14.77 7.74
CA LEU A 395 -1.57 -14.95 6.96
C LEU A 395 -1.94 -14.94 5.46
N PRO A 396 -1.23 -14.20 4.60
CA PRO A 396 -1.49 -14.23 3.16
C PRO A 396 -1.36 -15.64 2.59
N SER A 397 -2.01 -15.90 1.46
CA SER A 397 -1.96 -17.17 0.74
C SER A 397 -0.58 -17.49 0.14
N SER A 398 0.21 -16.46 -0.18
CA SER A 398 1.51 -16.59 -0.84
C SER A 398 2.60 -15.69 -0.23
N SER A 399 3.86 -16.07 -0.47
CA SER A 399 5.02 -15.26 -0.03
C SER A 399 5.14 -13.92 -0.78
N LYS A 400 4.67 -13.87 -2.03
CA LYS A 400 4.60 -12.62 -2.82
C LYS A 400 3.61 -11.64 -2.20
N ALA A 401 2.41 -12.11 -1.85
CA ALA A 401 1.42 -11.28 -1.16
C ALA A 401 1.95 -10.78 0.20
N TYR A 402 2.66 -11.63 0.95
CA TYR A 402 3.32 -11.21 2.19
C TYR A 402 4.27 -10.04 1.99
N ILE A 403 5.17 -10.09 1.00
CA ILE A 403 6.11 -8.99 0.68
C ILE A 403 5.35 -7.70 0.40
N HIS A 404 4.27 -7.77 -0.39
CA HIS A 404 3.47 -6.59 -0.72
C HIS A 404 2.75 -5.99 0.48
N ARG A 405 2.27 -6.82 1.42
CA ARG A 405 1.64 -6.37 2.67
C ARG A 405 2.64 -5.70 3.59
N VAL A 406 3.77 -6.34 3.89
CA VAL A 406 4.76 -5.78 4.82
C VAL A 406 5.49 -4.56 4.24
N GLY A 407 5.60 -4.49 2.90
CA GLY A 407 6.12 -3.32 2.18
C GLY A 407 5.23 -2.07 2.27
N ARG A 408 4.11 -2.08 3.03
CA ARG A 408 3.29 -0.90 3.33
C ARG A 408 3.79 -0.11 4.55
N THR A 409 4.72 -0.67 5.32
CA THR A 409 5.43 0.04 6.40
C THR A 409 6.92 0.17 6.06
N ALA A 410 7.70 0.80 6.94
CA ALA A 410 9.13 1.08 6.76
C ALA A 410 9.50 1.88 5.48
N ARG A 411 8.58 2.74 5.00
CA ARG A 411 8.78 3.59 3.82
C ARG A 411 9.42 4.93 4.16
N GLY A 412 10.06 5.57 3.18
CA GLY A 412 10.56 6.94 3.29
C GLY A 412 11.57 7.14 4.42
N GLY A 413 12.42 6.14 4.65
CA GLY A 413 13.47 6.17 5.66
C GLY A 413 13.02 5.93 7.12
N LYS A 414 11.74 5.65 7.37
CA LYS A 414 11.21 5.38 8.71
C LYS A 414 11.31 3.89 9.06
N SER A 415 11.38 3.58 10.35
CA SER A 415 11.24 2.22 10.85
C SER A 415 9.79 1.75 10.85
N GLY A 416 9.59 0.46 10.65
CA GLY A 416 8.28 -0.18 10.58
C GLY A 416 8.29 -1.56 11.21
N MET A 417 7.11 -2.05 11.57
CA MET A 417 6.93 -3.38 12.13
C MET A 417 5.88 -4.16 11.34
N ALA A 418 6.14 -5.44 11.07
CA ALA A 418 5.17 -6.39 10.58
C ALA A 418 4.90 -7.44 11.65
N LEU A 419 3.63 -7.72 11.96
CA LEU A 419 3.21 -8.78 12.89
C LEU A 419 2.22 -9.71 12.20
N SER A 420 2.51 -11.01 12.18
CA SER A 420 1.66 -12.00 11.50
C SER A 420 1.11 -13.04 12.46
N PHE A 421 -0.19 -13.27 12.43
CA PHE A 421 -0.80 -14.37 13.17
C PHE A 421 -0.85 -15.63 12.32
N VAL A 422 -0.34 -16.71 12.88
CA VAL A 422 -0.19 -18.02 12.22
C VAL A 422 -1.01 -19.03 13.00
N VAL A 423 -1.93 -19.72 12.32
CA VAL A 423 -2.75 -20.76 12.94
C VAL A 423 -1.98 -22.06 12.98
N PHE A 424 -1.93 -22.71 14.15
CA PHE A 424 -1.36 -24.04 14.24
C PHE A 424 -2.24 -25.05 13.48
N LYS A 425 -1.61 -25.97 12.75
CA LYS A 425 -2.33 -26.98 11.95
C LYS A 425 -3.27 -27.83 12.80
N ASN A 426 -2.90 -28.11 14.04
CA ASN A 426 -3.71 -28.88 15.00
C ASN A 426 -4.81 -28.04 15.69
N GLU A 427 -4.75 -26.70 15.65
CA GLU A 427 -5.76 -25.80 16.21
C GLU A 427 -6.80 -25.35 15.18
N TRP A 428 -6.52 -25.56 13.89
CA TRP A 428 -7.43 -25.21 12.80
C TRP A 428 -8.77 -25.94 12.91
N GLY A 429 -9.88 -25.21 12.73
CA GLY A 429 -11.23 -25.78 12.68
C GLY A 429 -11.84 -26.14 14.04
N LYS A 430 -11.08 -26.03 15.14
CA LYS A 430 -11.60 -26.31 16.51
C LYS A 430 -12.74 -25.37 16.91
N HIS A 431 -12.69 -24.13 16.44
CA HIS A 431 -13.73 -23.15 16.69
C HIS A 431 -14.39 -22.72 15.37
N LYS A 432 -15.47 -23.40 14.99
CA LYS A 432 -16.17 -23.22 13.70
C LYS A 432 -16.51 -21.76 13.39
N ALA A 433 -16.94 -20.98 14.38
CA ALA A 433 -17.37 -19.60 14.18
C ALA A 433 -16.21 -18.62 13.90
N SER A 434 -14.97 -18.97 14.25
CA SER A 434 -13.78 -18.19 13.92
C SER A 434 -12.93 -18.84 12.84
N SER A 435 -13.35 -19.96 12.26
CA SER A 435 -12.51 -20.72 11.35
C SER A 435 -12.47 -20.12 9.95
N LEU A 436 -11.30 -20.18 9.29
CA LEU A 436 -11.10 -19.79 7.91
C LEU A 436 -10.45 -20.93 7.12
N PRO A 437 -10.91 -21.27 5.91
CA PRO A 437 -10.28 -22.33 5.11
C PRO A 437 -8.79 -22.09 4.82
N SER A 438 -8.41 -20.85 4.53
CA SER A 438 -7.02 -20.48 4.21
C SER A 438 -6.05 -20.78 5.37
N ALA A 439 -6.52 -20.70 6.62
CA ALA A 439 -5.72 -20.91 7.81
C ALA A 439 -5.17 -22.34 7.94
N ARG A 440 -5.75 -23.32 7.22
CA ARG A 440 -5.28 -24.71 7.20
C ARG A 440 -3.85 -24.84 6.69
N LYS A 441 -3.43 -23.94 5.80
CA LYS A 441 -2.10 -23.96 5.15
C LYS A 441 -1.10 -22.99 5.83
N ASP A 442 -1.47 -22.31 6.91
CA ASP A 442 -0.66 -21.24 7.53
C ASP A 442 0.79 -21.66 7.85
N GLU A 443 1.01 -22.84 8.44
CA GLU A 443 2.37 -23.32 8.75
C GLU A 443 3.22 -23.57 7.50
N LYS A 444 2.61 -24.10 6.43
CA LYS A 444 3.31 -24.33 5.15
C LYS A 444 3.66 -23.00 4.50
N VAL A 445 2.74 -22.04 4.53
CA VAL A 445 2.94 -20.72 3.93
C VAL A 445 3.97 -19.92 4.72
N LEU A 446 3.95 -19.98 6.06
CA LEU A 446 4.99 -19.38 6.90
C LEU A 446 6.38 -19.91 6.53
N ALA A 447 6.54 -21.23 6.37
CA ALA A 447 7.83 -21.80 5.96
C ALA A 447 8.29 -21.29 4.59
N LYS A 448 7.37 -21.13 3.61
CA LYS A 448 7.68 -20.50 2.31
C LYS A 448 8.11 -19.02 2.52
N ILE A 449 7.37 -18.27 3.34
CA ILE A 449 7.65 -16.86 3.65
C ILE A 449 9.02 -16.69 4.31
N GLU A 450 9.34 -17.49 5.33
CA GLU A 450 10.64 -17.46 6.02
C GLU A 450 11.79 -17.69 5.04
N ARG A 451 11.67 -18.66 4.13
CA ARG A 451 12.69 -18.92 3.09
C ARG A 451 12.85 -17.72 2.16
N THR A 452 11.75 -17.14 1.68
CA THR A 452 11.78 -16.00 0.77
C THR A 452 12.34 -14.74 1.46
N GLN A 453 11.92 -14.47 2.69
CA GLN A 453 12.41 -13.33 3.49
C GLN A 453 13.90 -13.49 3.81
N LYS A 454 14.36 -14.69 4.14
CA LYS A 454 15.78 -14.97 4.37
C LYS A 454 16.64 -14.73 3.11
N LYS A 455 16.12 -15.06 1.92
CA LYS A 455 16.77 -14.71 0.64
C LYS A 455 16.87 -13.21 0.41
N LEU A 456 15.87 -12.45 0.88
CA LEU A 456 15.86 -10.98 0.90
C LEU A 456 16.62 -10.40 2.11
N GLY A 457 17.33 -11.24 2.87
CA GLY A 457 18.10 -10.86 4.06
C GLY A 457 17.27 -10.62 5.33
N TYR A 458 15.94 -10.61 5.28
CA TYR A 458 15.11 -10.37 6.44
C TYR A 458 15.02 -11.61 7.34
N GLU A 459 14.96 -11.38 8.66
CA GLU A 459 14.67 -12.39 9.66
C GLU A 459 13.28 -12.14 10.24
N ILE A 460 12.50 -13.21 10.38
CA ILE A 460 11.16 -13.16 10.99
C ILE A 460 11.27 -13.81 12.35
N GLU A 461 11.09 -13.03 13.41
CA GLU A 461 11.26 -13.50 14.77
C GLU A 461 9.92 -13.99 15.36
N PRO A 462 9.92 -15.08 16.13
CA PRO A 462 8.74 -15.48 16.89
C PRO A 462 8.48 -14.46 18.01
N TYR A 463 7.23 -14.00 18.11
CA TYR A 463 6.75 -13.19 19.21
C TYR A 463 5.85 -14.01 20.12
N GLN A 464 6.16 -14.03 21.42
CA GLN A 464 5.40 -14.77 22.43
C GLN A 464 4.66 -13.80 23.35
N PHE A 465 3.36 -14.02 23.51
CA PHE A 465 2.57 -13.33 24.51
C PHE A 465 2.54 -14.13 25.82
N ASP A 466 2.49 -13.42 26.95
CA ASP A 466 2.29 -14.04 28.25
C ASP A 466 0.82 -14.49 28.39
N ASN A 467 0.57 -15.79 28.17
CA ASN A 467 -0.77 -16.38 28.22
C ASN A 467 -1.50 -16.06 29.52
N LYS A 468 -0.80 -15.97 30.66
CA LYS A 468 -1.41 -15.66 31.96
C LYS A 468 -2.01 -14.25 32.00
N GLN A 469 -1.40 -13.31 31.29
CA GLN A 469 -1.93 -11.95 31.19
C GLN A 469 -3.11 -11.89 30.22
N LEU A 470 -3.03 -12.64 29.12
CA LEU A 470 -4.10 -12.73 28.12
C LEU A 470 -5.38 -13.38 28.67
N ASP A 471 -5.26 -14.38 29.55
CA ASP A 471 -6.40 -15.08 30.13
C ASP A 471 -7.35 -14.14 30.88
N ASN A 472 -6.81 -13.08 31.50
CA ASN A 472 -7.60 -12.06 32.17
C ASN A 472 -8.51 -11.28 31.20
N PHE A 473 -8.15 -11.20 29.92
CA PHE A 473 -8.94 -10.52 28.89
C PHE A 473 -9.90 -11.47 28.16
N ARG A 474 -9.73 -12.78 28.31
CA ARG A 474 -10.45 -13.81 27.55
C ARG A 474 -11.96 -13.71 27.72
N TYR A 475 -12.45 -13.54 28.95
CA TYR A 475 -13.89 -13.45 29.21
C TYR A 475 -14.56 -12.26 28.48
N ARG A 476 -13.86 -11.13 28.34
CA ARG A 476 -14.37 -9.95 27.61
C ARG A 476 -14.35 -10.16 26.11
N MET A 477 -13.32 -10.85 25.63
CA MET A 477 -13.25 -11.28 24.24
C MET A 477 -14.41 -12.22 23.93
N ASP A 478 -14.68 -13.22 24.78
CA ASP A 478 -15.77 -14.19 24.59
C ASP A 478 -17.13 -13.51 24.52
N ASP A 479 -17.40 -12.57 25.43
CA ASP A 479 -18.66 -11.83 25.50
C ASP A 479 -18.89 -10.99 24.23
N SER A 480 -17.88 -10.21 23.84
CA SER A 480 -17.92 -9.44 22.59
C SER A 480 -18.06 -10.35 21.37
N PHE A 481 -17.31 -11.45 21.31
CA PHE A 481 -17.31 -12.35 20.15
C PHE A 481 -18.68 -13.02 19.95
N ARG A 482 -19.38 -13.38 21.03
CA ARG A 482 -20.73 -13.96 20.97
C ARG A 482 -21.76 -12.98 20.39
N SER A 483 -21.60 -11.68 20.63
CA SER A 483 -22.49 -10.66 20.06
C SER A 483 -22.33 -10.48 18.54
N VAL A 484 -21.18 -10.88 17.97
CA VAL A 484 -20.87 -10.72 16.54
C VAL A 484 -21.22 -12.01 15.77
N THR A 485 -22.50 -12.13 15.43
CA THR A 485 -23.03 -13.26 14.65
C THR A 485 -22.82 -13.08 13.14
N GLN A 486 -22.91 -14.17 12.38
CA GLN A 486 -22.84 -14.12 10.91
C GLN A 486 -23.97 -13.25 10.31
N THR A 487 -25.14 -13.24 10.93
CA THR A 487 -26.25 -12.38 10.55
C THR A 487 -25.90 -10.91 10.73
N ALA A 488 -25.31 -10.54 11.88
CA ALA A 488 -24.88 -9.17 12.13
C ALA A 488 -23.80 -8.70 11.15
N VAL A 489 -22.87 -9.59 10.76
CA VAL A 489 -21.85 -9.33 9.74
C VAL A 489 -22.49 -9.04 8.39
N ARG A 490 -23.42 -9.88 7.93
CA ARG A 490 -24.13 -9.67 6.66
C ARG A 490 -24.96 -8.41 6.66
N GLU A 491 -25.68 -8.13 7.75
CA GLU A 491 -26.46 -6.89 7.89
C GLU A 491 -25.58 -5.65 7.86
N ALA A 492 -24.43 -5.68 8.56
CA ALA A 492 -23.47 -4.57 8.56
C ALA A 492 -22.90 -4.30 7.16
N ARG A 493 -22.51 -5.36 6.44
CA ARG A 493 -22.03 -5.28 5.05
C ARG A 493 -23.08 -4.72 4.10
N LEU A 494 -24.30 -5.27 4.13
CA LEU A 494 -25.41 -4.77 3.30
C LEU A 494 -25.77 -3.32 3.63
N LYS A 495 -25.69 -2.92 4.90
CA LYS A 495 -25.96 -1.56 5.32
C LYS A 495 -24.87 -0.61 4.84
N GLU A 496 -23.59 -0.99 4.92
CA GLU A 496 -22.48 -0.18 4.40
C GLU A 496 -22.64 0.05 2.90
N ILE A 497 -22.82 -1.02 2.11
CA ILE A 497 -23.04 -0.92 0.66
C ILE A 497 -24.27 -0.06 0.34
N LYS A 498 -25.42 -0.28 1.02
CA LYS A 498 -26.62 0.53 0.79
C LYS A 498 -26.41 1.99 1.14
N MET A 499 -25.73 2.28 2.24
CA MET A 499 -25.40 3.66 2.59
C MET A 499 -24.53 4.28 1.52
N GLU A 500 -23.48 3.59 1.07
CA GLU A 500 -22.55 4.04 0.03
C GLU A 500 -23.24 4.30 -1.32
N LEU A 501 -24.21 3.45 -1.69
CA LEU A 501 -24.98 3.56 -2.92
C LEU A 501 -25.98 4.74 -2.86
N MET A 502 -26.67 4.89 -1.72
CA MET A 502 -27.57 6.03 -1.47
C MET A 502 -26.81 7.35 -1.33
N THR A 503 -25.62 7.31 -0.75
CA THR A 503 -24.71 8.44 -0.73
C THR A 503 -24.27 8.69 -2.17
N SER A 504 -23.83 7.72 -2.99
CA SER A 504 -23.41 7.97 -4.38
C SER A 504 -24.47 8.70 -5.24
N ASP A 505 -25.75 8.33 -5.16
CA ASP A 505 -26.82 8.97 -5.93
C ASP A 505 -27.20 10.36 -5.40
N LYS A 506 -27.18 10.55 -4.07
CA LYS A 506 -27.44 11.85 -3.44
C LYS A 506 -26.21 12.75 -3.49
N LEU A 507 -25.01 12.19 -3.46
CA LEU A 507 -23.71 12.84 -3.57
C LEU A 507 -23.63 13.58 -4.89
N LYS A 508 -24.01 12.90 -5.98
CA LYS A 508 -23.95 13.50 -7.31
C LYS A 508 -24.69 14.84 -7.36
N ARG A 509 -25.88 14.91 -6.77
CA ARG A 509 -26.69 16.13 -6.69
C ARG A 509 -26.28 17.09 -5.56
N HIS A 510 -25.79 16.58 -4.43
CA HIS A 510 -25.49 17.39 -3.24
C HIS A 510 -24.11 18.06 -3.32
N PHE A 511 -23.12 17.43 -3.96
CA PHE A 511 -21.78 18.00 -4.19
C PHE A 511 -21.73 19.00 -5.36
N GLU A 512 -22.72 18.96 -6.25
CA GLU A 512 -22.98 20.05 -7.21
C GLU A 512 -23.44 21.34 -6.49
N GLU A 513 -24.08 21.22 -5.33
CA GLU A 513 -24.70 22.36 -4.63
C GLU A 513 -23.92 22.84 -3.39
N ASN A 514 -23.19 21.97 -2.68
CA ASN A 514 -22.51 22.33 -1.42
C ASN A 514 -21.12 21.66 -1.28
N PRO A 515 -20.04 22.28 -1.82
CA PRO A 515 -18.70 21.68 -1.83
C PRO A 515 -18.04 21.53 -0.44
N GLN A 516 -18.56 22.19 0.60
CA GLN A 516 -18.00 22.13 1.97
C GLN A 516 -18.56 20.97 2.81
N ASP A 517 -19.64 20.32 2.38
CA ASP A 517 -20.31 19.25 3.14
C ASP A 517 -19.60 17.89 3.06
N PHE A 518 -18.45 17.82 2.39
CA PHE A 518 -17.61 16.61 2.26
C PHE A 518 -17.20 16.02 3.61
N GLU A 519 -17.14 16.83 4.67
CA GLU A 519 -16.83 16.38 6.03
C GLU A 519 -17.92 15.46 6.65
N THR A 520 -19.14 15.42 6.09
CA THR A 520 -20.23 14.55 6.57
C THR A 520 -20.13 13.09 6.09
N LEU A 521 -19.19 12.78 5.19
CA LEU A 521 -18.92 11.47 4.59
C LEU A 521 -17.96 10.58 5.38
N ARG A 522 -17.84 10.78 6.69
CA ARG A 522 -17.00 9.91 7.53
C ARG A 522 -17.46 8.44 7.43
N HIS A 523 -16.56 7.56 7.00
CA HIS A 523 -16.79 6.11 6.86
C HIS A 523 -16.79 5.34 8.20
N ASP A 524 -16.68 6.07 9.31
CA ASP A 524 -16.61 5.57 10.69
C ASP A 524 -17.97 5.47 11.41
N LYS A 525 -19.08 5.50 10.65
CA LYS A 525 -20.42 5.39 11.23
C LYS A 525 -20.64 4.02 11.84
N ALA A 526 -21.34 3.98 12.97
CA ALA A 526 -21.71 2.72 13.63
C ALA A 526 -22.55 1.85 12.66
N LEU A 527 -21.95 0.77 12.16
CA LEU A 527 -22.62 -0.13 11.21
C LEU A 527 -23.75 -0.91 11.86
N SER A 528 -23.70 -1.14 13.17
CA SER A 528 -24.72 -1.90 13.89
C SER A 528 -25.28 -1.17 15.12
N LYS A 529 -26.56 -1.46 15.43
CA LYS A 529 -27.24 -1.13 16.71
C LYS A 529 -27.01 -2.21 17.78
N VAL A 530 -26.01 -3.11 17.61
CA VAL A 530 -25.66 -4.09 18.64
C VAL A 530 -25.54 -3.37 19.98
N ARG A 531 -26.23 -3.89 21.01
CA ARG A 531 -26.13 -3.40 22.39
C ARG A 531 -24.66 -3.50 22.81
N SER A 532 -23.90 -2.42 22.60
CA SER A 532 -22.53 -2.34 23.09
C SER A 532 -22.62 -2.08 24.58
N ASP A 533 -22.29 -3.06 25.41
CA ASP A 533 -22.22 -2.83 26.85
C ASP A 533 -21.18 -1.74 27.12
N VAL A 534 -21.62 -0.65 27.75
CA VAL A 534 -20.76 0.52 28.06
C VAL A 534 -19.51 0.09 28.83
N ASN A 535 -19.63 -0.98 29.62
CA ASN A 535 -18.54 -1.59 30.39
C ASN A 535 -17.44 -2.19 29.52
N LEU A 536 -17.74 -2.69 28.31
CA LEU A 536 -16.73 -3.25 27.40
C LEU A 536 -15.83 -2.17 26.79
N LYS A 537 -16.22 -0.89 26.83
CA LYS A 537 -15.38 0.21 26.33
C LYS A 537 -14.24 0.58 27.29
N ARG A 538 -14.41 0.40 28.60
CA ARG A 538 -13.37 0.72 29.61
C ARG A 538 -12.59 -0.54 29.99
N VAL A 539 -11.28 -0.46 30.17
CA VAL A 539 -10.50 -1.58 30.74
C VAL A 539 -10.40 -1.38 32.26
N PRO A 540 -10.91 -2.32 33.08
CA PRO A 540 -10.72 -2.26 34.52
C PRO A 540 -9.25 -2.34 34.94
N ASP A 541 -8.88 -1.64 36.01
CA ASP A 541 -7.48 -1.49 36.45
C ASP A 541 -6.82 -2.82 36.86
N TYR A 542 -7.61 -3.79 37.35
CA TYR A 542 -7.10 -5.11 37.72
C TYR A 542 -6.66 -5.94 36.51
N LEU A 543 -7.18 -5.66 35.30
CA LEU A 543 -6.76 -6.32 34.06
C LEU A 543 -5.46 -5.73 33.49
N LEU A 544 -5.09 -4.51 33.91
CA LEU A 544 -3.87 -3.88 33.43
C LEU A 544 -2.63 -4.56 34.03
N PRO A 545 -1.55 -4.74 33.24
CA PRO A 545 -0.29 -5.23 33.76
C PRO A 545 0.27 -4.28 34.83
N PRO A 546 1.12 -4.77 35.78
CA PRO A 546 1.56 -3.98 36.94
C PRO A 546 2.16 -2.61 36.60
N GLY A 547 2.90 -2.51 35.49
CA GLY A 547 3.48 -1.24 35.02
C GLY A 547 2.45 -0.25 34.43
N ALA A 548 1.30 -0.73 33.95
CA ALA A 548 0.23 0.11 33.39
C ALA A 548 -0.76 0.61 34.45
N ARG A 549 -0.74 0.05 35.67
CA ARG A 549 -1.61 0.47 36.80
C ARG A 549 -1.22 1.81 37.44
N GLN A 550 0.03 2.26 37.25
CA GLN A 550 0.55 3.46 37.90
C GLN A 550 0.43 4.74 37.06
N ASP A 551 0.43 4.63 35.72
CA ASP A 551 0.31 5.76 34.79
C ASP A 551 -0.30 5.28 33.45
N VAL A 552 -1.61 5.47 33.26
CA VAL A 552 -2.30 5.10 32.00
C VAL A 552 -1.72 5.86 30.78
N LYS A 553 -1.08 7.01 31.01
CA LYS A 553 -0.39 7.82 29.99
C LYS A 553 1.01 7.33 29.63
N LYS A 554 1.59 6.36 30.37
CA LYS A 554 2.89 5.71 30.09
C LYS A 554 2.75 4.31 29.47
N LEU A 555 1.69 4.09 28.69
CA LEU A 555 1.61 2.93 27.80
C LEU A 555 2.60 3.13 26.64
N GLY A 556 3.84 2.71 26.88
CA GLY A 556 4.87 2.49 25.87
C GLY A 556 5.21 1.00 25.81
N PHE A 557 6.00 0.62 24.80
CA PHE A 557 6.54 -0.74 24.70
C PHE A 557 7.27 -1.11 26.00
N VAL A 558 6.66 -2.00 26.79
CA VAL A 558 7.32 -2.65 27.92
C VAL A 558 7.78 -4.01 27.38
N PRO A 559 9.07 -4.23 27.14
CA PRO A 559 9.54 -5.56 26.80
C PRO A 559 9.27 -6.47 28.00
N PHE A 560 8.32 -7.40 27.85
CA PHE A 560 8.08 -8.46 28.81
C PHE A 560 9.12 -9.55 28.62
N THR A 561 10.38 -9.23 28.93
CA THR A 561 11.46 -10.12 29.38
C THR A 561 12.79 -9.35 29.31
N LYS A 562 13.50 -9.24 30.44
CA LYS A 562 14.94 -8.98 30.43
C LYS A 562 15.63 -10.30 30.14
N HIS A 563 16.30 -10.43 29.01
CA HIS A 563 17.39 -11.40 28.90
C HIS A 563 18.42 -11.07 29.98
N LYS A 564 18.49 -11.88 31.04
CA LYS A 564 19.57 -11.81 32.04
C LYS A 564 20.89 -12.20 31.36
N LYS A 565 21.59 -11.24 30.74
CA LYS A 565 23.04 -11.35 30.63
C LYS A 565 23.60 -11.20 32.05
N ARG A 566 24.07 -12.32 32.62
CA ARG A 566 24.90 -12.33 33.83
C ARG A 566 26.18 -11.53 33.51
N GLN A 567 26.19 -10.25 33.85
CA GLN A 567 27.45 -9.56 34.13
C GLN A 567 27.69 -9.69 35.63
N GLN A 568 28.72 -10.47 35.97
CA GLN A 568 29.38 -10.33 37.27
C GLN A 568 29.93 -8.91 37.36
N GLN A 569 29.35 -8.09 38.22
CA GLN A 569 30.03 -6.90 38.73
C GLN A 569 30.05 -6.98 40.25
N GLY A 570 31.26 -6.77 40.77
CA GLY A 570 31.63 -6.97 42.16
C GLY A 570 30.82 -6.12 43.13
N LYS A 571 30.55 -6.74 44.28
CA LYS A 571 30.06 -6.09 45.49
C LYS A 571 30.95 -4.90 45.84
N ARG A 572 30.39 -3.70 45.89
CA ARG A 572 30.81 -2.66 46.85
C ARG A 572 29.62 -2.25 47.71
N ARG A 573 29.74 -2.58 48.98
CA ARG A 573 28.82 -2.24 50.08
C ARG A 573 29.00 -0.75 50.44
N SER A 574 27.88 -0.05 50.53
CA SER A 574 27.65 1.20 51.27
C SER A 574 26.13 1.24 51.41
N GLY A 575 25.48 1.32 52.57
CA GLY A 575 25.80 1.91 53.86
C GLY A 575 24.44 2.46 54.33
N GLY A 576 23.72 1.68 55.13
CA GLY A 576 22.30 1.93 55.42
C GLY A 576 22.06 3.11 56.36
N LYS A 577 20.93 3.80 56.16
CA LYS A 577 20.22 4.53 57.21
C LYS A 577 18.74 4.14 57.19
N LYS A 578 18.30 3.50 58.27
CA LYS A 578 16.91 3.12 58.57
C LYS A 578 16.08 4.37 58.88
N LYS A 579 14.86 4.44 58.33
CA LYS A 579 13.78 5.30 58.80
C LYS A 579 13.22 4.74 60.12
N VAL A 580 13.03 5.62 61.10
CA VAL A 580 12.29 5.38 62.33
C VAL A 580 10.82 5.59 61.99
N ASP A 581 9.96 4.61 62.29
CA ASP A 581 8.51 4.77 62.20
C ASP A 581 7.93 4.88 63.61
N VAL A 582 7.17 5.95 63.81
CA VAL A 582 6.70 6.49 65.06
C VAL A 582 5.21 6.20 65.10
N LEU A 583 4.79 5.09 65.71
CA LEU A 583 3.41 4.83 66.18
C LEU A 583 3.25 3.45 66.85
N LYS A 584 4.08 3.17 67.86
CA LYS A 584 3.75 2.20 68.91
C LYS A 584 3.56 2.94 70.22
N LYS A 585 2.33 3.39 70.47
CA LYS A 585 1.77 3.65 71.82
C LYS A 585 0.27 3.92 71.65
N TYR A 586 -0.54 2.86 71.70
CA TYR A 586 -1.77 2.82 72.49
C TYR A 586 -2.05 1.34 72.76
N ARG A 587 -1.92 0.94 74.03
CA ARG A 587 -2.21 -0.37 74.60
C ARG A 587 -3.53 -0.26 75.36
N LYS A 588 -4.47 -1.14 75.08
CA LYS A 588 -5.15 -1.97 76.08
C LYS A 588 -5.57 -3.27 75.41
#